data_AF-A0A5J4VW93-F1
#
_entry.id   AF-A0A5J4VW93-F1
#
_cell.length_a   1.000
_cell.length_b   1.000
_cell.length_c   1.000
_cell.angle_alpha   90.00
_cell.angle_beta   90.00
_cell.angle_gamma   90.00
#
_symmetry.space_group_name_H-M   'P 1'
#
loop_
_entity.id
_entity.type
_entity.pdbx_description
1 polymer ?
#
loop_
_entity_poly.entity_id
_entity_poly.type
_entity_poly.pdbx_seq_one_letter_code
_entity_poly.pdbx_strand_id
1 'polypeptide(L)'
;MQHLEFCPGKHVTWNINQCDELKTLPNHIAQLTSVVSSVRLDALQNIFEEILAVKIEFCRAEQFSELLDGIKPLLGDIQSKEAEKVVSIIELLWAKRFDIIMSERTKIYALFKDKQLGRLMKEAFLNPQTPIYIKENLSYSISLWKCIENVEDSCFIPILDMIQSKLKEEEQYLLQHPNDINHESKWSKYGIQSLEVLLSAFGFYALISDNFQQEIARRDGIQIGLRYLKHQSIQVRIKAANLFRISSNKTIGSEFRKNNDCLAILNDSICNPQFKLVSYEGPMNISPVKHLPHLHTGLLNETGLCLNCDLQHSSNSTDDNYDMEYLDDHYCFSTWSIIVLLRRLYEFINEEEEEKAKKILENEESDVQVECLECGQIIPFGRFLLHMKSHNALKMDYMKPFNL
;
A
#
# COMPACT_ATOMS: atom_id res chain seq x y z
N MET A 1 -26.06 -12.29 -8.14
CA MET A 1 -25.52 -11.86 -6.84
C MET A 1 -25.85 -10.39 -6.67
N GLN A 2 -26.56 -10.05 -5.59
CA GLN A 2 -26.94 -8.69 -5.22
C GLN A 2 -25.68 -7.93 -4.77
N HIS A 3 -25.24 -6.95 -5.54
CA HIS A 3 -24.39 -5.86 -5.02
C HIS A 3 -25.22 -4.58 -5.13
N LEU A 4 -26.19 -4.46 -4.23
CA LEU A 4 -26.59 -3.16 -3.73
C LEU A 4 -25.44 -2.70 -2.84
N GLU A 5 -24.94 -1.48 -3.05
CA GLU A 5 -24.14 -0.78 -2.04
C GLU A 5 -24.98 -0.71 -0.77
N PHE A 6 -24.71 -1.65 0.13
CA PHE A 6 -25.30 -1.69 1.44
C PHE A 6 -24.55 -0.64 2.26
N CYS A 7 -24.95 0.64 2.15
CA CYS A 7 -24.77 1.55 3.27
C CYS A 7 -25.75 1.05 4.34
N PRO A 8 -25.29 0.40 5.42
CA PRO A 8 -26.16 -0.43 6.25
C PRO A 8 -27.31 0.33 6.93
N GLY A 9 -27.37 1.66 6.85
CA GLY A 9 -28.34 2.49 7.57
C GLY A 9 -28.25 2.36 9.10
N LYS A 10 -27.46 1.42 9.61
CA LYS A 10 -27.03 1.35 11.00
C LYS A 10 -25.99 2.44 11.17
N HIS A 11 -26.43 3.57 11.68
CA HIS A 11 -25.55 4.53 12.32
C HIS A 11 -24.67 3.77 13.31
N VAL A 12 -23.38 3.65 12.99
CA VAL A 12 -22.41 3.12 13.95
C VAL A 12 -22.46 4.08 15.14
N THR A 13 -22.85 3.60 16.31
CA THR A 13 -22.95 4.47 17.47
C THR A 13 -21.57 4.97 17.86
N TRP A 14 -21.45 6.28 18.15
CA TRP A 14 -20.21 6.86 18.67
C TRP A 14 -20.04 6.57 20.17
N ASN A 15 -21.11 6.16 20.85
CA ASN A 15 -21.06 5.77 22.24
C ASN A 15 -20.66 4.29 22.33
N ILE A 16 -19.42 4.03 22.75
CA ILE A 16 -18.87 2.67 22.91
C ILE A 16 -19.77 1.79 23.79
N ASN A 17 -20.42 2.37 24.80
CA ASN A 17 -21.31 1.64 25.71
C ASN A 17 -22.62 1.16 25.05
N GLN A 18 -22.88 1.61 23.82
CA GLN A 18 -24.04 1.22 23.01
C GLN A 18 -23.63 0.35 21.81
N CYS A 19 -22.33 0.05 21.65
CA CYS A 19 -21.86 -0.84 20.59
C CYS A 19 -22.24 -2.28 20.96
N ASP A 20 -22.96 -2.96 20.06
CA ASP A 20 -23.31 -4.38 20.22
C ASP A 20 -22.15 -5.29 19.74
N GLU A 21 -21.25 -4.73 18.94
CA GLU A 21 -20.03 -5.34 18.46
C GLU A 21 -19.07 -5.62 19.63
N LEU A 22 -18.41 -6.79 19.62
CA LEU A 22 -17.41 -7.14 20.63
C LEU A 22 -17.90 -7.09 22.09
N LYS A 23 -19.21 -7.29 22.34
CA LYS A 23 -19.79 -7.16 23.68
C LYS A 23 -19.26 -8.17 24.71
N THR A 24 -18.74 -9.32 24.26
CA THR A 24 -18.18 -10.35 25.16
C THR A 24 -16.69 -10.20 25.36
N LEU A 25 -16.02 -9.42 24.50
CA LEU A 25 -14.58 -9.19 24.51
C LEU A 25 -14.06 -8.74 25.90
N PRO A 26 -14.69 -7.79 26.63
CA PRO A 26 -14.21 -7.39 27.95
C PRO A 26 -14.15 -8.55 28.97
N ASN A 27 -15.12 -9.48 28.91
CA ASN A 27 -15.15 -10.63 29.81
C ASN A 27 -13.98 -11.58 29.54
N HIS A 28 -13.63 -11.79 28.26
CA HIS A 28 -12.49 -12.60 27.89
C HIS A 28 -11.16 -11.90 28.22
N ILE A 29 -11.06 -10.58 28.02
CA ILE A 29 -9.88 -9.80 28.41
C ILE A 29 -9.62 -9.91 29.91
N ALA A 30 -10.65 -9.82 30.76
CA ALA A 30 -10.51 -9.94 32.21
C ALA A 30 -9.83 -11.27 32.63
N GLN A 31 -10.10 -12.35 31.89
CA GLN A 31 -9.52 -13.67 32.15
C GLN A 31 -8.02 -13.76 31.80
N LEU A 32 -7.47 -12.83 31.01
CA LEU A 32 -6.03 -12.79 30.69
C LEU A 32 -5.15 -12.52 31.91
N THR A 33 -5.72 -11.94 32.98
CA THR A 33 -5.03 -11.70 34.26
C THR A 33 -5.00 -12.92 35.18
N SER A 34 -5.66 -14.02 34.79
CA SER A 34 -5.69 -15.26 35.57
C SER A 34 -4.28 -15.80 35.81
N VAL A 35 -4.02 -16.31 37.00
CA VAL A 35 -2.76 -17.02 37.32
C VAL A 35 -2.68 -18.38 36.62
N VAL A 36 -3.81 -18.94 36.19
CA VAL A 36 -3.91 -20.26 35.56
C VAL A 36 -3.73 -20.14 34.04
N SER A 37 -2.68 -20.77 33.49
CA SER A 37 -2.34 -20.72 32.06
C SER A 37 -3.45 -21.24 31.14
N SER A 38 -4.12 -22.35 31.49
CA SER A 38 -5.23 -22.88 30.67
C SER A 38 -6.39 -21.89 30.54
N VAL A 39 -6.71 -21.15 31.61
CA VAL A 39 -7.76 -20.11 31.58
C VAL A 39 -7.36 -18.98 30.65
N ARG A 40 -6.09 -18.56 30.66
CA ARG A 40 -5.59 -17.54 29.72
C ARG A 40 -5.63 -18.02 28.28
N LEU A 41 -5.25 -19.27 28.02
CA LEU A 41 -5.27 -19.85 26.67
C LEU A 41 -6.69 -19.95 26.11
N ASP A 42 -7.66 -20.40 26.92
CA ASP A 42 -9.07 -20.44 26.54
C ASP A 42 -9.60 -19.02 26.27
N ALA A 43 -9.24 -18.05 27.11
CA ALA A 43 -9.60 -16.65 26.91
C ALA A 43 -9.04 -16.08 25.60
N LEU A 44 -7.75 -16.33 25.29
CA LEU A 44 -7.12 -15.91 24.02
C LEU A 44 -7.81 -16.54 22.80
N GLN A 45 -8.21 -17.81 22.91
CA GLN A 45 -8.95 -18.48 21.84
C GLN A 45 -10.33 -17.84 21.62
N ASN A 46 -11.07 -17.57 22.69
CA ASN A 46 -12.37 -16.90 22.61
C ASN A 46 -12.26 -15.46 22.04
N ILE A 47 -11.22 -14.72 22.44
CA ILE A 47 -10.91 -13.39 21.87
C ILE A 47 -10.69 -13.50 20.36
N PHE A 48 -9.87 -14.46 19.92
CA PHE A 48 -9.59 -14.66 18.51
C PHE A 48 -10.88 -14.96 17.72
N GLU A 49 -11.72 -15.86 18.22
CA GLU A 49 -12.98 -16.24 17.58
C GLU A 49 -13.98 -15.08 17.51
N GLU A 50 -14.09 -14.29 18.57
CA GLU A 50 -14.98 -13.13 18.61
C GLU A 50 -14.55 -12.05 17.59
N ILE A 51 -13.25 -11.73 17.53
CA ILE A 51 -12.72 -10.78 16.54
C ILE A 51 -12.85 -11.36 15.13
N LEU A 52 -12.69 -12.66 14.94
CA LEU A 52 -12.84 -13.30 13.63
C LEU A 52 -14.30 -13.25 13.14
N ALA A 53 -15.27 -13.38 14.05
CA ALA A 53 -16.69 -13.37 13.69
C ALA A 53 -17.28 -11.95 13.52
N VAL A 54 -16.70 -10.93 14.16
CA VAL A 54 -17.26 -9.58 14.12
C VAL A 54 -17.11 -8.92 12.75
N LYS A 55 -18.11 -8.13 12.39
CA LYS A 55 -18.06 -7.15 11.30
C LYS A 55 -17.26 -5.94 11.76
N ILE A 56 -15.97 -5.93 11.41
CA ILE A 56 -15.01 -4.98 11.99
C ILE A 56 -15.22 -3.55 11.50
N GLU A 57 -15.93 -3.38 10.38
CA GLU A 57 -16.39 -2.09 9.85
C GLU A 57 -17.31 -1.33 10.82
N PHE A 58 -17.91 -2.04 11.79
CA PHE A 58 -18.78 -1.47 12.82
C PHE A 58 -18.09 -1.33 14.19
N CYS A 59 -16.84 -1.76 14.32
CA CYS A 59 -16.11 -1.64 15.58
C CYS A 59 -15.50 -0.24 15.74
N ARG A 60 -15.34 0.16 17.01
CA ARG A 60 -14.61 1.36 17.42
C ARG A 60 -13.21 1.01 17.89
N ALA A 61 -12.24 1.85 17.57
CA ALA A 61 -10.84 1.66 17.94
C ALA A 61 -10.67 1.46 19.44
N GLU A 62 -11.43 2.22 20.23
CA GLU A 62 -11.40 2.21 21.68
C GLU A 62 -11.78 0.83 22.27
N GLN A 63 -12.61 0.03 21.57
CA GLN A 63 -12.97 -1.34 22.00
C GLN A 63 -11.76 -2.28 22.01
N PHE A 64 -10.71 -1.97 21.25
CA PHE A 64 -9.48 -2.76 21.22
C PHE A 64 -8.45 -2.29 22.26
N SER A 65 -8.64 -1.14 22.91
CA SER A 65 -7.62 -0.57 23.80
C SER A 65 -7.27 -1.49 24.97
N GLU A 66 -8.28 -2.02 25.68
CA GLU A 66 -8.09 -2.96 26.79
C GLU A 66 -7.52 -4.30 26.33
N LEU A 67 -7.88 -4.74 25.11
CA LEU A 67 -7.29 -5.94 24.51
C LEU A 67 -5.78 -5.77 24.35
N LEU A 68 -5.34 -4.64 23.79
CA LEU A 68 -3.92 -4.38 23.56
C LEU A 68 -3.14 -4.31 24.89
N ASP A 69 -3.76 -3.78 25.96
CA ASP A 69 -3.18 -3.83 27.30
C ASP A 69 -3.09 -5.27 27.85
N GLY A 70 -4.15 -6.07 27.67
CA GLY A 70 -4.23 -7.43 28.17
C GLY A 70 -3.26 -8.41 27.50
N ILE A 71 -3.03 -8.27 26.19
CA ILE A 71 -2.12 -9.17 25.45
C ILE A 71 -0.65 -8.80 25.61
N LYS A 72 -0.34 -7.54 25.92
CA LYS A 72 1.03 -7.01 25.98
C LYS A 72 1.94 -7.80 26.93
N PRO A 73 1.56 -8.12 28.19
CA PRO A 73 2.41 -8.87 29.10
C PRO A 73 2.73 -10.29 28.62
N LEU A 74 1.84 -10.88 27.82
CA LEU A 74 1.96 -12.27 27.35
C LEU A 74 2.99 -12.42 26.22
N LEU A 75 3.46 -11.32 25.62
CA LEU A 75 4.59 -11.33 24.69
C LEU A 75 5.95 -11.44 25.39
N GLY A 76 5.99 -11.33 26.72
CA GLY A 76 7.25 -11.37 27.49
C GLY A 76 7.96 -12.72 27.45
N ASP A 77 7.20 -13.82 27.39
CA ASP A 77 7.73 -15.17 27.13
C ASP A 77 7.30 -15.64 25.74
N ILE A 78 8.10 -15.30 24.74
CA ILE A 78 7.80 -15.57 23.33
C ILE A 78 7.75 -17.06 22.97
N GLN A 79 8.26 -17.94 23.85
CA GLN A 79 8.21 -19.39 23.65
C GLN A 79 6.92 -20.01 24.21
N SER A 80 6.13 -19.24 24.96
CA SER A 80 4.87 -19.69 25.52
C SER A 80 3.80 -19.90 24.45
N LYS A 81 2.85 -20.80 24.74
CA LYS A 81 1.65 -20.96 23.91
C LYS A 81 0.77 -19.72 23.93
N GLU A 82 0.77 -18.97 25.04
CA GLU A 82 0.07 -17.70 25.13
C GLU A 82 0.62 -16.68 24.13
N ALA A 83 1.94 -16.55 24.02
CA ALA A 83 2.56 -15.64 23.07
C ALA A 83 2.22 -15.98 21.61
N GLU A 84 2.21 -17.27 21.25
CA GLU A 84 1.78 -17.74 19.93
C GLU A 84 0.34 -17.30 19.61
N LYS A 85 -0.58 -17.45 20.58
CA LYS A 85 -1.97 -17.02 20.43
C LYS A 85 -2.08 -15.50 20.34
N VAL A 86 -1.30 -14.76 21.11
CA VAL A 86 -1.24 -13.29 21.01
C VAL A 86 -0.75 -12.83 19.65
N VAL A 87 0.31 -13.44 19.12
CA VAL A 87 0.80 -13.14 17.76
C VAL A 87 -0.29 -13.41 16.73
N SER A 88 -1.08 -14.47 16.90
CA SER A 88 -2.23 -14.78 16.04
C SER A 88 -3.37 -13.75 16.14
N ILE A 89 -3.60 -13.17 17.33
CA ILE A 89 -4.57 -12.08 17.51
C ILE A 89 -4.07 -10.79 16.85
N ILE A 90 -2.80 -10.42 17.05
CA ILE A 90 -2.18 -9.25 16.39
C ILE A 90 -2.25 -9.39 14.87
N GLU A 91 -2.04 -10.62 14.40
CA GLU A 91 -2.16 -10.99 13.00
C GLU A 91 -3.58 -10.76 12.46
N LEU A 92 -4.58 -11.32 13.15
CA LEU A 92 -5.99 -11.15 12.81
C LEU A 92 -6.39 -9.67 12.79
N LEU A 93 -5.95 -8.89 13.77
CA LEU A 93 -6.25 -7.46 13.84
C LEU A 93 -5.71 -6.71 12.63
N TRP A 94 -4.49 -7.01 12.15
CA TRP A 94 -4.01 -6.33 10.95
C TRP A 94 -4.69 -6.83 9.69
N ALA A 95 -5.02 -8.11 9.60
CA ALA A 95 -5.70 -8.67 8.43
C ALA A 95 -7.06 -8.01 8.24
N LYS A 96 -7.80 -7.82 9.34
CA LYS A 96 -9.13 -7.20 9.31
C LYS A 96 -9.14 -5.69 9.23
N ARG A 97 -8.04 -4.99 9.53
CA ARG A 97 -8.06 -3.52 9.57
C ARG A 97 -8.39 -2.86 8.23
N PHE A 98 -8.23 -3.58 7.11
CA PHE A 98 -8.54 -3.06 5.79
C PHE A 98 -10.04 -2.83 5.60
N ASP A 99 -10.87 -3.53 6.38
CA ASP A 99 -12.33 -3.36 6.40
C ASP A 99 -12.80 -2.32 7.44
N ILE A 100 -11.89 -1.77 8.26
CA ILE A 100 -12.22 -0.75 9.26
C ILE A 100 -12.27 0.62 8.58
N ILE A 101 -13.29 1.42 8.92
CA ILE A 101 -13.40 2.80 8.45
C ILE A 101 -12.12 3.60 8.77
N MET A 102 -11.74 4.48 7.86
CA MET A 102 -10.44 5.16 7.88
C MET A 102 -10.11 5.84 9.22
N SER A 103 -11.06 6.58 9.78
CA SER A 103 -10.89 7.33 11.02
C SER A 103 -10.61 6.41 12.21
N GLU A 104 -11.39 5.33 12.35
CA GLU A 104 -11.19 4.32 13.39
C GLU A 104 -9.90 3.52 13.18
N ARG A 105 -9.55 3.18 11.94
CA ARG A 105 -8.30 2.51 11.64
C ARG A 105 -7.08 3.35 12.04
N THR A 106 -7.13 4.66 11.78
CA THR A 106 -6.07 5.60 12.20
C THR A 106 -5.92 5.63 13.73
N LYS A 107 -7.04 5.63 14.46
CA LYS A 107 -7.01 5.52 15.93
C LYS A 107 -6.42 4.20 16.40
N ILE A 108 -6.75 3.06 15.77
CA ILE A 108 -6.17 1.76 16.13
C ILE A 108 -4.65 1.77 15.94
N TYR A 109 -4.14 2.36 14.84
CA TYR A 109 -2.68 2.52 14.66
C TYR A 109 -2.06 3.35 15.80
N ALA A 110 -2.72 4.45 16.20
CA ALA A 110 -2.25 5.28 17.31
C ALA A 110 -2.21 4.48 18.62
N LEU A 111 -3.29 3.73 18.94
CA LEU A 111 -3.34 2.86 20.11
C LEU A 111 -2.20 1.83 20.08
N PHE A 112 -2.00 1.14 18.96
CA PHE A 112 -0.94 0.14 18.82
C PHE A 112 0.46 0.72 19.10
N LYS A 113 0.70 1.95 18.63
CA LYS A 113 1.94 2.69 18.88
C LYS A 113 2.07 3.09 20.35
N ASP A 114 1.02 3.67 20.93
CA ASP A 114 1.00 4.15 22.32
C ASP A 114 1.24 3.01 23.32
N LYS A 115 0.69 1.82 23.03
CA LYS A 115 0.92 0.62 23.86
C LYS A 115 2.32 0.03 23.72
N GLN A 116 3.16 0.53 22.79
CA GLN A 116 4.52 0.07 22.51
C GLN A 116 4.59 -1.41 22.07
N LEU A 117 3.51 -1.94 21.48
CA LEU A 117 3.51 -3.32 20.97
C LEU A 117 4.53 -3.50 19.86
N GLY A 118 4.72 -2.48 19.00
CA GLY A 118 5.76 -2.47 17.98
C GLY A 118 7.15 -2.75 18.53
N ARG A 119 7.53 -2.15 19.67
CA ARG A 119 8.83 -2.40 20.30
C ARG A 119 8.98 -3.86 20.74
N LEU A 120 7.97 -4.40 21.43
CA LEU A 120 7.99 -5.78 21.91
C LEU A 120 8.05 -6.80 20.77
N MET A 121 7.31 -6.56 19.68
CA MET A 121 7.37 -7.42 18.50
C MET A 121 8.77 -7.43 17.87
N LYS A 122 9.44 -6.27 17.78
CA LYS A 122 10.82 -6.19 17.25
C LYS A 122 11.81 -6.94 18.14
N GLU A 123 11.74 -6.73 19.46
CA GLU A 123 12.57 -7.45 20.44
C GLU A 123 12.36 -8.96 20.33
N ALA A 124 11.10 -9.40 20.25
CA ALA A 124 10.73 -10.80 20.04
C ALA A 124 11.26 -11.36 18.71
N PHE A 125 11.15 -10.60 17.61
CA PHE A 125 11.64 -11.04 16.30
C PHE A 125 13.17 -11.21 16.29
N LEU A 126 13.90 -10.27 16.90
CA LEU A 126 15.35 -10.29 16.99
C LEU A 126 15.90 -11.34 17.95
N ASN A 127 15.10 -11.77 18.93
CA ASN A 127 15.49 -12.80 19.87
C ASN A 127 15.83 -14.12 19.13
N PRO A 128 17.06 -14.67 19.27
CA PRO A 128 17.46 -15.93 18.64
C PRO A 128 16.63 -17.14 19.06
N GLN A 129 16.01 -17.07 20.25
CA GLN A 129 15.21 -18.15 20.83
C GLN A 129 13.76 -18.17 20.35
N THR A 130 13.32 -17.15 19.60
CA THR A 130 11.97 -17.09 19.05
C THR A 130 11.82 -18.11 17.93
N PRO A 131 10.81 -19.01 17.99
CA PRO A 131 10.56 -19.99 16.95
C PRO A 131 10.39 -19.34 15.57
N ILE A 132 10.89 -20.01 14.53
CA ILE A 132 10.92 -19.44 13.17
C ILE A 132 9.53 -19.08 12.65
N TYR A 133 8.52 -19.88 12.93
CA TYR A 133 7.13 -19.61 12.53
C TYR A 133 6.54 -18.39 13.23
N ILE A 134 6.97 -18.11 14.48
CA ILE A 134 6.58 -16.88 15.19
C ILE A 134 7.31 -15.69 14.58
N LYS A 135 8.61 -15.82 14.26
CA LYS A 135 9.36 -14.75 13.57
C LYS A 135 8.72 -14.38 12.24
N GLU A 136 8.25 -15.38 11.49
CA GLU A 136 7.54 -15.16 10.24
C GLU A 136 6.29 -14.30 10.46
N ASN A 137 5.40 -14.67 11.39
CA ASN A 137 4.18 -13.90 11.68
C ASN A 137 4.49 -12.48 12.20
N LEU A 138 5.53 -12.36 13.03
CA LEU A 138 6.00 -11.07 13.52
C LEU A 138 6.55 -10.21 12.37
N SER A 139 7.26 -10.79 11.39
CA SER A 139 7.82 -10.04 10.26
C SER A 139 6.72 -9.33 9.45
N TYR A 140 5.60 -10.02 9.20
CA TYR A 140 4.44 -9.44 8.54
C TYR A 140 3.78 -8.39 9.42
N SER A 141 3.54 -8.72 10.69
CA SER A 141 2.86 -7.84 11.64
C SER A 141 3.64 -6.54 11.88
N ILE A 142 4.96 -6.60 12.10
CA ILE A 142 5.85 -5.43 12.25
C ILE A 142 5.80 -4.55 11.00
N SER A 143 5.85 -5.16 9.81
CA SER A 143 5.82 -4.43 8.55
C SER A 143 4.48 -3.73 8.36
N LEU A 144 3.39 -4.49 8.51
CA LEU A 144 2.04 -4.05 8.22
C LEU A 144 1.54 -3.06 9.28
N TRP A 145 1.93 -3.18 10.55
CA TRP A 145 1.62 -2.18 11.59
C TRP A 145 2.50 -0.92 11.53
N LYS A 146 3.37 -0.76 10.51
CA LYS A 146 4.29 0.38 10.39
C LYS A 146 5.17 0.54 11.65
N CYS A 147 5.68 -0.57 12.17
CA CYS A 147 6.47 -0.53 13.39
C CYS A 147 7.90 -0.01 13.14
N ILE A 148 8.45 -0.18 11.93
CA ILE A 148 9.82 0.27 11.60
C ILE A 148 9.81 1.78 11.35
N GLU A 149 10.63 2.50 12.09
CA GLU A 149 10.62 3.98 12.08
C GLU A 149 11.61 4.55 11.05
N ASN A 150 12.73 3.86 10.83
CA ASN A 150 13.79 4.25 9.90
C ASN A 150 14.54 3.00 9.39
N VAL A 151 15.46 3.21 8.46
CA VAL A 151 16.21 2.09 7.83
C VAL A 151 17.29 1.51 8.74
N GLU A 152 17.70 2.26 9.76
CA GLU A 152 18.70 1.85 10.76
C GLU A 152 18.11 0.93 11.84
N ASP A 153 16.79 0.72 11.84
CA ASP A 153 16.15 -0.22 12.74
C ASP A 153 16.70 -1.64 12.53
N SER A 154 17.30 -2.20 13.57
CA SER A 154 18.03 -3.47 13.51
C SER A 154 17.21 -4.65 12.98
N CYS A 155 15.88 -4.61 13.11
CA CYS A 155 15.00 -5.65 12.56
C CYS A 155 14.61 -5.42 11.09
N PHE A 156 14.83 -4.25 10.51
CA PHE A 156 14.35 -3.93 9.16
C PHE A 156 14.94 -4.85 8.10
N ILE A 157 16.27 -4.95 8.05
CA ILE A 157 16.96 -5.81 7.07
C ILE A 157 16.58 -7.29 7.24
N PRO A 158 16.66 -7.89 8.43
CA PRO A 158 16.31 -9.31 8.56
C PRO A 158 14.83 -9.60 8.30
N ILE A 159 13.92 -8.64 8.54
CA ILE A 159 12.50 -8.76 8.15
C ILE A 159 12.37 -8.80 6.64
N LEU A 160 13.01 -7.89 5.90
CA LEU A 160 12.97 -7.89 4.44
C LEU A 160 13.54 -9.19 3.86
N ASP A 161 14.66 -9.67 4.39
CA ASP A 161 15.29 -10.90 3.92
C ASP A 161 14.37 -12.11 4.15
N MET A 162 13.69 -12.18 5.30
CA MET A 162 12.71 -13.22 5.60
C MET A 162 11.50 -13.17 4.65
N ILE A 163 10.89 -11.99 4.47
CA ILE A 163 9.75 -11.82 3.57
C ILE A 163 10.14 -12.15 2.12
N GLN A 164 11.33 -11.75 1.68
CA GLN A 164 11.82 -12.05 0.34
C GLN A 164 12.06 -13.56 0.14
N SER A 165 12.57 -14.27 1.16
CA SER A 165 12.67 -15.74 1.12
C SER A 165 11.30 -16.37 0.96
N LYS A 166 10.31 -15.92 1.72
CA LYS A 166 8.93 -16.42 1.67
C LYS A 166 8.25 -16.11 0.34
N LEU A 167 8.52 -14.94 -0.25
CA LEU A 167 8.08 -14.60 -1.59
C LEU A 167 8.65 -15.57 -2.65
N LYS A 168 9.92 -15.95 -2.54
CA LYS A 168 10.53 -16.94 -3.45
C LYS A 168 9.91 -18.34 -3.29
N GLU A 169 9.62 -18.75 -2.06
CA GLU A 169 8.91 -20.01 -1.78
C GLU A 169 7.52 -20.03 -2.43
N GLU A 170 6.76 -18.95 -2.26
CA GLU A 170 5.44 -18.77 -2.88
C GLU A 170 5.53 -18.73 -4.42
N GLU A 171 6.51 -18.02 -4.98
CA GLU A 171 6.79 -17.99 -6.42
C GLU A 171 7.04 -19.40 -6.97
N GLN A 172 7.89 -20.19 -6.30
CA GLN A 172 8.18 -21.56 -6.70
C GLN A 172 6.94 -22.45 -6.62
N TYR A 173 6.12 -22.28 -5.58
CA TYR A 173 4.86 -23.01 -5.44
C TYR A 173 3.92 -22.71 -6.62
N LEU A 174 3.67 -21.44 -6.90
CA LEU A 174 2.75 -21.00 -7.95
C LEU A 174 3.22 -21.41 -9.36
N LEU A 175 4.53 -21.49 -9.59
CA LEU A 175 5.09 -22.01 -10.84
C LEU A 175 4.79 -23.50 -11.04
N GLN A 176 4.81 -24.29 -9.97
CA GLN A 176 4.50 -25.73 -10.00
C GLN A 176 3.00 -25.99 -10.03
N HIS A 177 2.19 -25.06 -9.48
CA HIS A 177 0.76 -25.23 -9.24
C HIS A 177 -0.06 -24.03 -9.76
N PRO A 178 0.00 -23.67 -11.05
CA PRO A 178 -0.56 -22.43 -11.57
C PRO A 178 -2.09 -22.30 -11.45
N ASN A 179 -2.79 -23.43 -11.32
CA ASN A 179 -4.25 -23.50 -11.23
C ASN A 179 -4.74 -24.16 -9.93
N ASP A 180 -3.89 -24.23 -8.89
CA ASP A 180 -4.30 -24.84 -7.64
C ASP A 180 -5.21 -23.91 -6.83
N ILE A 181 -6.50 -23.98 -7.16
CA ILE A 181 -7.58 -23.28 -6.47
C ILE A 181 -7.69 -23.76 -5.02
N ASN A 182 -7.15 -24.95 -4.69
CA ASN A 182 -7.15 -25.52 -3.35
C ASN A 182 -5.88 -25.19 -2.56
N HIS A 183 -5.01 -24.29 -3.06
CA HIS A 183 -3.93 -23.77 -2.24
C HIS A 183 -4.51 -22.92 -1.12
N GLU A 184 -4.85 -23.58 -0.01
CA GLU A 184 -5.27 -22.93 1.22
C GLU A 184 -4.07 -22.24 1.86
N SER A 185 -3.80 -21.03 1.35
CA SER A 185 -3.04 -20.00 2.04
C SER A 185 -3.45 -19.96 3.52
N LYS A 186 -2.50 -19.81 4.45
CA LYS A 186 -2.79 -19.56 5.87
C LYS A 186 -3.75 -18.36 6.06
N TRP A 187 -3.76 -17.45 5.10
CA TRP A 187 -4.53 -16.21 5.08
C TRP A 187 -5.90 -16.35 4.40
N SER A 188 -6.19 -17.51 3.79
CA SER A 188 -7.48 -17.80 3.12
C SER A 188 -8.66 -17.67 4.09
N LYS A 189 -8.46 -18.02 5.37
CA LYS A 189 -9.44 -17.84 6.45
C LYS A 189 -9.82 -16.37 6.73
N TYR A 190 -9.03 -15.43 6.19
CA TYR A 190 -9.32 -13.99 6.22
C TYR A 190 -9.74 -13.44 4.84
N GLY A 191 -9.84 -14.29 3.82
CA GLY A 191 -10.12 -13.87 2.45
C GLY A 191 -8.91 -13.27 1.71
N ILE A 192 -7.68 -13.48 2.19
CA ILE A 192 -6.46 -12.85 1.66
C ILE A 192 -5.53 -13.90 1.04
N GLN A 193 -4.90 -13.57 -0.08
CA GLN A 193 -3.92 -14.43 -0.74
C GLN A 193 -2.51 -14.27 -0.13
N SER A 194 -1.71 -15.35 -0.02
CA SER A 194 -0.33 -15.30 0.48
C SER A 194 0.51 -14.25 -0.25
N LEU A 195 0.45 -14.26 -1.58
CA LEU A 195 1.17 -13.31 -2.42
C LEU A 195 0.81 -11.84 -2.13
N GLU A 196 -0.46 -11.56 -1.82
CA GLU A 196 -0.91 -10.22 -1.45
C GLU A 196 -0.29 -9.76 -0.12
N VAL A 197 -0.24 -10.63 0.88
CA VAL A 197 0.39 -10.36 2.18
C VAL A 197 1.88 -10.10 2.01
N LEU A 198 2.57 -10.95 1.26
CA LEU A 198 4.01 -10.88 1.05
C LEU A 198 4.41 -9.59 0.32
N LEU A 199 3.72 -9.25 -0.77
CA LEU A 199 3.99 -8.01 -1.51
C LEU A 199 3.63 -6.78 -0.69
N SER A 200 2.54 -6.83 0.09
CA SER A 200 2.16 -5.74 0.98
C SER A 200 3.24 -5.49 2.04
N ALA A 201 3.68 -6.54 2.73
CA ALA A 201 4.68 -6.42 3.79
C ALA A 201 6.06 -5.97 3.23
N PHE A 202 6.49 -6.55 2.11
CA PHE A 202 7.76 -6.21 1.46
C PHE A 202 7.78 -4.77 0.92
N GLY A 203 6.71 -4.37 0.24
CA GLY A 203 6.62 -3.08 -0.45
C GLY A 203 6.13 -1.92 0.41
N PHE A 204 5.63 -2.17 1.63
CA PHE A 204 5.02 -1.12 2.47
C PHE A 204 5.94 0.10 2.65
N TYR A 205 7.21 -0.13 2.98
CA TYR A 205 8.17 0.94 3.26
C TYR A 205 8.66 1.68 2.00
N ALA A 206 8.45 1.14 0.80
CA ALA A 206 8.75 1.83 -0.46
C ALA A 206 7.93 3.13 -0.62
N LEU A 207 6.86 3.27 0.16
CA LEU A 207 6.00 4.45 0.16
C LEU A 207 6.47 5.58 1.09
N ILE A 208 7.43 5.32 1.98
CA ILE A 208 7.70 6.19 3.13
C ILE A 208 8.85 7.17 2.89
N SER A 209 10.03 6.68 2.49
CA SER A 209 11.20 7.54 2.26
C SER A 209 12.14 6.97 1.20
N ASP A 210 13.03 7.81 0.68
CA ASP A 210 14.03 7.40 -0.31
C ASP A 210 15.03 6.38 0.25
N ASN A 211 15.38 6.46 1.53
CA ASN A 211 16.25 5.48 2.18
C ASN A 211 15.60 4.09 2.16
N PHE A 212 14.31 4.00 2.50
CA PHE A 212 13.56 2.74 2.41
C PHE A 212 13.47 2.23 0.97
N GLN A 213 13.16 3.12 0.01
CA GLN A 213 13.11 2.77 -1.41
C GLN A 213 14.44 2.22 -1.90
N GLN A 214 15.57 2.80 -1.47
CA GLN A 214 16.90 2.37 -1.88
C GLN A 214 17.17 0.94 -1.41
N GLU A 215 16.80 0.62 -0.17
CA GLU A 215 17.03 -0.71 0.39
C GLU A 215 16.12 -1.79 -0.22
N ILE A 216 14.89 -1.42 -0.57
CA ILE A 216 13.95 -2.27 -1.30
C ILE A 216 14.43 -2.47 -2.75
N ALA A 217 14.95 -1.43 -3.40
CA ALA A 217 15.52 -1.52 -4.75
C ALA A 217 16.73 -2.46 -4.81
N ARG A 218 17.60 -2.42 -3.79
CA ARG A 218 18.76 -3.33 -3.66
C ARG A 218 18.35 -4.81 -3.53
N ARG A 219 17.10 -5.10 -3.17
CA ARG A 219 16.50 -6.44 -3.06
C ARG A 219 15.55 -6.74 -4.21
N ASP A 220 15.87 -6.25 -5.40
CA ASP A 220 15.08 -6.47 -6.62
C ASP A 220 13.65 -5.92 -6.55
N GLY A 221 13.38 -4.94 -5.69
CA GLY A 221 12.01 -4.42 -5.49
C GLY A 221 11.34 -3.96 -6.78
N ILE A 222 12.07 -3.31 -7.68
CA ILE A 222 11.53 -2.89 -8.99
C ILE A 222 11.14 -4.12 -9.82
N GLN A 223 12.00 -5.13 -9.87
CA GLN A 223 11.84 -6.35 -10.65
C GLN A 223 10.73 -7.24 -10.08
N ILE A 224 10.61 -7.32 -8.75
CA ILE A 224 9.47 -7.95 -8.07
C ILE A 224 8.18 -7.25 -8.49
N GLY A 225 8.13 -5.91 -8.40
CA GLY A 225 6.98 -5.13 -8.87
C GLY A 225 6.62 -5.45 -10.32
N LEU A 226 7.60 -5.40 -11.23
CA LEU A 226 7.43 -5.68 -12.65
C LEU A 226 6.79 -7.05 -12.91
N ARG A 227 7.25 -8.12 -12.23
CA ARG A 227 6.72 -9.48 -12.43
C ARG A 227 5.21 -9.57 -12.18
N TYR A 228 4.69 -8.76 -11.26
CA TYR A 228 3.30 -8.86 -10.79
C TYR A 228 2.37 -7.77 -11.30
N LEU A 229 2.86 -6.82 -12.12
CA LEU A 229 2.03 -5.76 -12.70
C LEU A 229 0.86 -6.30 -13.54
N LYS A 230 1.02 -7.47 -14.17
CA LYS A 230 -0.01 -8.13 -15.00
C LYS A 230 -0.79 -9.22 -14.26
N HIS A 231 -0.65 -9.34 -12.95
CA HIS A 231 -1.30 -10.41 -12.19
C HIS A 231 -2.83 -10.32 -12.27
N GLN A 232 -3.54 -11.44 -12.22
CA GLN A 232 -5.01 -11.47 -12.35
C GLN A 232 -5.73 -10.76 -11.19
N SER A 233 -5.23 -10.93 -9.96
CA SER A 233 -5.75 -10.24 -8.77
C SER A 233 -5.38 -8.76 -8.80
N ILE A 234 -6.40 -7.90 -8.72
CA ILE A 234 -6.22 -6.45 -8.67
C ILE A 234 -5.39 -6.04 -7.44
N GLN A 235 -5.59 -6.69 -6.30
CA GLN A 235 -4.85 -6.36 -5.08
C GLN A 235 -3.35 -6.63 -5.26
N VAL A 236 -2.98 -7.75 -5.86
CA VAL A 236 -1.59 -8.07 -6.19
C VAL A 236 -1.01 -7.02 -7.16
N ARG A 237 -1.74 -6.63 -8.21
CA ARG A 237 -1.28 -5.58 -9.14
C ARG A 237 -1.04 -4.24 -8.44
N ILE A 238 -1.88 -3.88 -7.47
CA ILE A 238 -1.74 -2.65 -6.70
C ILE A 238 -0.45 -2.67 -5.88
N LYS A 239 -0.18 -3.75 -5.15
CA LYS A 239 1.05 -3.88 -4.36
C LYS A 239 2.29 -3.94 -5.25
N ALA A 240 2.17 -4.60 -6.40
CA ALA A 240 3.20 -4.65 -7.43
C ALA A 240 3.52 -3.26 -8.01
N ALA A 241 2.49 -2.44 -8.27
CA ALA A 241 2.65 -1.07 -8.74
C ALA A 241 3.39 -0.19 -7.70
N ASN A 242 3.12 -0.38 -6.41
CA ASN A 242 3.82 0.34 -5.34
C ASN A 242 5.33 0.07 -5.34
N LEU A 243 5.72 -1.19 -5.59
CA LEU A 243 7.11 -1.59 -5.74
C LEU A 243 7.71 -1.06 -7.04
N PHE A 244 7.00 -1.23 -8.16
CA PHE A 244 7.46 -0.77 -9.46
C PHE A 244 7.64 0.74 -9.52
N ARG A 245 6.87 1.52 -8.74
CA ARG A 245 6.99 2.98 -8.61
C ARG A 245 8.41 3.42 -8.24
N ILE A 246 9.22 2.59 -7.56
CA ILE A 246 10.61 2.92 -7.27
C ILE A 246 11.40 3.21 -8.56
N SER A 247 11.04 2.57 -9.68
CA SER A 247 11.62 2.85 -11.00
C SER A 247 11.45 4.29 -11.45
N SER A 248 10.49 5.05 -10.89
CA SER A 248 10.23 6.45 -11.23
C SER A 248 11.03 7.45 -10.37
N ASN A 249 11.70 6.98 -9.31
CA ASN A 249 12.60 7.80 -8.49
C ASN A 249 13.83 8.20 -9.33
N LYS A 250 14.13 9.50 -9.39
CA LYS A 250 15.18 10.06 -10.26
C LYS A 250 16.53 9.35 -10.10
N THR A 251 16.94 9.12 -8.86
CA THR A 251 18.24 8.52 -8.53
C THR A 251 18.17 7.01 -8.46
N ILE A 252 17.24 6.46 -7.66
CA ILE A 252 17.19 5.03 -7.33
C ILE A 252 16.80 4.19 -8.55
N GLY A 253 15.81 4.66 -9.34
CA GLY A 253 15.35 3.97 -10.54
C GLY A 253 16.13 4.29 -11.81
N SER A 254 17.18 5.13 -11.74
CA SER A 254 17.88 5.65 -12.93
C SER A 254 18.42 4.55 -13.82
N GLU A 255 19.09 3.56 -13.23
CA GLU A 255 19.68 2.44 -13.97
C GLU A 255 18.61 1.57 -14.64
N PHE A 256 17.51 1.30 -13.93
CA PHE A 256 16.40 0.54 -14.50
C PHE A 256 15.82 1.25 -15.73
N ARG A 257 15.54 2.56 -15.64
CA ARG A 257 14.98 3.35 -16.75
C ARG A 257 15.92 3.47 -17.95
N LYS A 258 17.24 3.54 -17.73
CA LYS A 258 18.22 3.58 -18.83
C LYS A 258 18.22 2.30 -19.67
N ASN A 259 17.84 1.18 -19.06
CA ASN A 259 17.93 -0.14 -19.67
C ASN A 259 16.55 -0.70 -20.11
N ASN A 260 15.45 0.01 -19.84
CA ASN A 260 14.10 -0.49 -20.10
C ASN A 260 13.19 0.60 -20.65
N ASP A 261 12.35 0.26 -21.62
CA ASP A 261 11.24 1.10 -22.05
C ASP A 261 10.10 1.01 -21.03
N CYS A 262 10.15 1.87 -20.01
CA CYS A 262 9.15 1.88 -18.94
C CYS A 262 7.75 2.21 -19.46
N LEU A 263 7.63 3.02 -20.51
CA LEU A 263 6.33 3.37 -21.08
C LEU A 263 5.70 2.16 -21.77
N ALA A 264 6.47 1.42 -22.57
CA ALA A 264 6.03 0.18 -23.17
C ALA A 264 5.58 -0.81 -22.10
N ILE A 265 6.41 -1.05 -21.07
CA ILE A 265 6.09 -1.94 -19.94
C ILE A 265 4.73 -1.63 -19.30
N LEU A 266 4.42 -0.34 -19.13
CA LEU A 266 3.21 0.08 -18.45
C LEU A 266 1.99 0.03 -19.36
N ASN A 267 2.11 0.45 -20.62
CA ASN A 267 1.05 0.27 -21.61
C ASN A 267 0.67 -1.21 -21.74
N ASP A 268 1.68 -2.07 -21.66
CA ASP A 268 1.53 -3.52 -21.64
C ASP A 268 0.83 -4.07 -20.38
N SER A 269 0.96 -3.35 -19.26
CA SER A 269 0.51 -3.81 -17.95
C SER A 269 -0.83 -3.24 -17.50
N ILE A 270 -1.19 -2.05 -17.98
CA ILE A 270 -2.50 -1.47 -17.78
C ILE A 270 -3.48 -2.29 -18.63
N CYS A 271 -4.29 -3.13 -17.98
CA CYS A 271 -5.36 -3.82 -18.69
C CYS A 271 -6.26 -2.77 -19.35
N ASN A 272 -6.52 -2.91 -20.65
CA ASN A 272 -7.55 -2.12 -21.31
C ASN A 272 -8.84 -2.22 -20.48
N PRO A 273 -9.43 -1.10 -20.05
CA PRO A 273 -10.66 -1.14 -19.28
C PRO A 273 -11.70 -1.90 -20.09
N GLN A 274 -12.06 -3.09 -19.61
CA GLN A 274 -13.11 -3.88 -20.24
C GLN A 274 -14.44 -3.32 -19.76
N PHE A 275 -15.17 -2.66 -20.65
CA PHE A 275 -16.55 -2.33 -20.40
C PHE A 275 -17.36 -3.63 -20.36
N LYS A 276 -17.65 -4.13 -19.15
CA LYS A 276 -18.54 -5.28 -18.96
C LYS A 276 -19.95 -4.75 -18.75
N LEU A 277 -20.81 -4.97 -19.73
CA LEU A 277 -22.25 -4.86 -19.53
C LEU A 277 -22.66 -6.00 -18.59
N VAL A 278 -23.00 -5.66 -17.35
CA VAL A 278 -23.57 -6.63 -16.41
C VAL A 278 -25.02 -6.84 -16.80
N SER A 279 -25.28 -7.83 -17.67
CA SER A 279 -26.63 -8.25 -18.01
C SER A 279 -27.28 -8.93 -16.81
N TYR A 280 -28.30 -8.30 -16.25
CA TYR A 280 -29.10 -8.91 -15.20
C TYR A 280 -30.08 -9.91 -15.82
N GLU A 281 -29.79 -11.21 -15.70
CA GLU A 281 -30.75 -12.28 -15.97
C GLU A 281 -31.69 -12.43 -14.78
N GLY A 282 -32.67 -11.53 -14.70
CA GLY A 282 -33.77 -11.60 -13.76
C GLY A 282 -34.52 -10.27 -13.69
N PRO A 283 -35.87 -10.28 -13.67
CA PRO A 283 -36.61 -9.09 -13.32
C PRO A 283 -36.37 -8.82 -11.82
N MET A 284 -35.30 -8.10 -11.49
CA MET A 284 -35.31 -7.34 -10.26
C MET A 284 -36.40 -6.30 -10.44
N ASN A 285 -37.55 -6.58 -9.86
CA ASN A 285 -38.52 -5.55 -9.54
C ASN A 285 -37.85 -4.66 -8.50
N ILE A 286 -36.96 -3.76 -8.95
CA ILE A 286 -36.54 -2.62 -8.16
C ILE A 286 -37.85 -1.87 -7.97
N SER A 287 -38.47 -2.08 -6.80
CA SER A 287 -39.63 -1.31 -6.42
C SER A 287 -39.26 0.15 -6.65
N PRO A 288 -40.10 0.96 -7.32
CA PRO A 288 -39.89 2.40 -7.45
C PRO A 288 -40.04 3.02 -6.06
N VAL A 289 -39.08 2.73 -5.17
CA VAL A 289 -38.97 3.29 -3.83
C VAL A 289 -38.43 4.68 -4.06
N LYS A 290 -39.36 5.64 -4.08
CA LYS A 290 -39.16 7.05 -3.78
C LYS A 290 -37.84 7.61 -4.32
N HIS A 291 -37.87 8.05 -5.57
CA HIS A 291 -36.90 9.00 -6.11
C HIS A 291 -36.59 10.05 -5.04
N LEU A 292 -35.34 10.05 -4.55
CA LEU A 292 -34.83 11.18 -3.80
C LEU A 292 -34.74 12.33 -4.80
N PRO A 293 -35.44 13.47 -4.57
CA PRO A 293 -35.67 14.52 -5.58
C PRO A 293 -34.41 15.27 -6.05
N HIS A 294 -33.20 14.85 -5.66
CA HIS A 294 -31.94 15.52 -5.94
C HIS A 294 -30.88 14.62 -6.60
N LEU A 295 -31.20 13.35 -6.89
CA LEU A 295 -30.33 12.47 -7.69
C LEU A 295 -30.71 12.58 -9.17
N HIS A 296 -29.90 13.30 -9.95
CA HIS A 296 -30.06 13.40 -11.40
C HIS A 296 -29.54 12.13 -12.08
N THR A 297 -30.43 11.19 -12.38
CA THR A 297 -30.10 10.03 -13.23
C THR A 297 -30.28 10.40 -14.71
N GLY A 298 -29.18 10.44 -15.47
CA GLY A 298 -29.24 10.45 -16.93
C GLY A 298 -29.42 9.02 -17.44
N LEU A 299 -30.55 8.74 -18.13
CA LEU A 299 -30.74 7.48 -18.83
C LEU A 299 -30.06 7.55 -20.20
N LEU A 300 -29.15 6.62 -20.50
CA LEU A 300 -28.71 6.39 -21.87
C LEU A 300 -29.84 5.70 -22.62
N ASN A 301 -30.49 6.46 -23.51
CA ASN A 301 -31.54 5.91 -24.37
C ASN A 301 -31.02 4.70 -25.15
N GLU A 302 -31.90 3.71 -25.33
CA GLU A 302 -31.69 2.40 -25.98
C GLU A 302 -31.04 1.30 -25.12
N THR A 303 -30.31 1.64 -24.05
CA THR A 303 -29.64 0.62 -23.21
C THR A 303 -30.39 0.28 -21.92
N GLY A 304 -31.28 1.17 -21.46
CA GLY A 304 -31.93 1.04 -20.15
C GLY A 304 -30.97 1.18 -18.97
N LEU A 305 -29.72 1.58 -19.20
CA LEU A 305 -28.71 1.77 -18.15
C LEU A 305 -28.84 3.17 -17.54
N CYS A 306 -28.84 3.20 -16.20
CA CYS A 306 -28.66 4.42 -15.42
C CYS A 306 -27.18 4.75 -15.39
N LEU A 307 -26.76 5.87 -15.98
CA LEU A 307 -25.47 6.46 -15.67
C LEU A 307 -25.58 7.08 -14.28
N ASN A 308 -24.98 6.45 -13.27
CA ASN A 308 -24.57 7.18 -12.07
C ASN A 308 -23.44 8.12 -12.48
N CYS A 309 -23.81 9.30 -12.97
CA CYS A 309 -22.95 10.46 -12.98
C CYS A 309 -22.96 11.09 -11.59
N ASP A 310 -22.58 10.33 -10.55
CA ASP A 310 -22.47 10.82 -9.18
C ASP A 310 -21.12 11.50 -8.95
N LEU A 311 -20.87 12.58 -9.69
CA LEU A 311 -19.80 13.54 -9.37
C LEU A 311 -20.28 14.98 -9.57
N GLN A 312 -21.51 15.31 -9.14
CA GLN A 312 -21.75 16.66 -8.66
C GLN A 312 -21.77 16.62 -7.13
N HIS A 313 -20.88 17.39 -6.52
CA HIS A 313 -20.96 17.71 -5.10
C HIS A 313 -22.40 18.12 -4.79
N SER A 314 -22.97 17.53 -3.73
CA SER A 314 -24.27 17.91 -3.19
C SER A 314 -24.39 19.44 -3.17
N SER A 315 -25.43 19.97 -3.81
CA SER A 315 -25.73 21.41 -3.87
C SER A 315 -26.09 22.00 -2.50
N ASN A 316 -26.32 21.13 -1.51
CA ASN A 316 -26.31 21.48 -0.10
C ASN A 316 -24.98 21.03 0.49
N SER A 317 -24.19 21.95 1.03
CA SER A 317 -23.11 21.59 1.94
C SER A 317 -23.73 20.94 3.17
N THR A 318 -23.94 19.62 3.13
CA THR A 318 -24.01 18.88 4.36
C THR A 318 -22.63 19.00 5.00
N ASP A 319 -22.55 19.19 6.31
CA ASP A 319 -21.31 19.09 7.10
C ASP A 319 -20.67 17.66 7.02
N ASP A 320 -21.16 16.83 6.11
CA ASP A 320 -20.95 15.41 6.06
C ASP A 320 -19.70 15.07 5.23
N ASN A 321 -18.57 15.13 5.91
CA ASN A 321 -17.35 14.39 5.57
C ASN A 321 -17.57 12.85 5.48
N TYR A 322 -18.79 12.34 5.69
CA TYR A 322 -19.11 10.92 5.82
C TYR A 322 -18.92 10.11 4.53
N ASP A 323 -19.24 10.65 3.35
CA ASP A 323 -19.10 9.90 2.08
C ASP A 323 -17.63 9.64 1.71
N MET A 324 -16.70 10.45 2.22
CA MET A 324 -15.26 10.24 2.05
C MET A 324 -14.70 9.14 2.96
N GLU A 325 -15.38 8.77 4.06
CA GLU A 325 -14.90 7.73 4.98
C GLU A 325 -15.13 6.30 4.45
N TYR A 326 -16.08 6.13 3.53
CA TYR A 326 -16.45 4.83 2.92
C TYR A 326 -15.82 4.59 1.54
N LEU A 327 -15.15 5.59 0.96
CA LEU A 327 -14.30 5.37 -0.21
C LEU A 327 -13.16 4.46 0.21
N ASP A 328 -13.32 3.17 -0.14
CA ASP A 328 -12.40 2.08 0.16
C ASP A 328 -10.96 2.53 -0.05
N ASP A 329 -10.19 2.47 1.03
CA ASP A 329 -8.81 2.91 1.07
C ASP A 329 -7.92 2.12 0.09
N HIS A 330 -8.34 0.90 -0.28
CA HIS A 330 -7.72 0.19 -1.38
C HIS A 330 -7.94 0.92 -2.70
N TYR A 331 -9.13 1.43 -2.99
CA TYR A 331 -9.40 2.25 -4.18
C TYR A 331 -8.69 3.60 -4.11
N CYS A 332 -8.69 4.28 -2.96
CA CYS A 332 -8.02 5.57 -2.83
C CYS A 332 -6.49 5.46 -2.94
N PHE A 333 -5.83 4.53 -2.22
CA PHE A 333 -4.37 4.33 -2.36
C PHE A 333 -3.98 3.68 -3.68
N SER A 334 -4.79 2.78 -4.26
CA SER A 334 -4.47 2.21 -5.57
C SER A 334 -4.62 3.21 -6.69
N THR A 335 -5.72 3.94 -6.72
CA THR A 335 -5.96 5.02 -7.68
C THR A 335 -4.91 6.10 -7.47
N TRP A 336 -4.57 6.45 -6.23
CA TRP A 336 -3.48 7.38 -5.96
C TRP A 336 -2.12 6.85 -6.39
N SER A 337 -1.79 5.57 -6.15
CA SER A 337 -0.48 5.02 -6.52
C SER A 337 -0.33 4.87 -8.03
N ILE A 338 -1.42 4.49 -8.72
CA ILE A 338 -1.49 4.46 -10.18
C ILE A 338 -1.44 5.90 -10.72
N ILE A 339 -2.18 6.86 -10.16
CA ILE A 339 -2.14 8.27 -10.57
C ILE A 339 -0.76 8.87 -10.34
N VAL A 340 -0.12 8.62 -9.19
CA VAL A 340 1.23 9.11 -8.89
C VAL A 340 2.24 8.49 -9.83
N LEU A 341 2.11 7.19 -10.12
CA LEU A 341 2.92 6.51 -11.13
C LEU A 341 2.72 7.18 -12.50
N LEU A 342 1.48 7.25 -13.00
CA LEU A 342 1.11 7.86 -14.28
C LEU A 342 1.57 9.30 -14.40
N ARG A 343 1.37 10.12 -13.35
CA ARG A 343 1.84 11.51 -13.30
C ARG A 343 3.35 11.59 -13.40
N ARG A 344 4.07 10.79 -12.61
CA ARG A 344 5.54 10.82 -12.62
C ARG A 344 6.10 10.32 -13.95
N LEU A 345 5.41 9.40 -14.61
CA LEU A 345 5.76 8.93 -15.94
C LEU A 345 5.47 9.97 -17.01
N TYR A 346 4.37 10.71 -16.88
CA TYR A 346 4.09 11.85 -17.76
C TYR A 346 5.19 12.92 -17.62
N GLU A 347 5.57 13.25 -16.40
CA GLU A 347 6.73 14.10 -16.14
C GLU A 347 8.02 13.52 -16.74
N PHE A 348 8.19 12.20 -16.69
CA PHE A 348 9.34 11.53 -17.27
C PHE A 348 9.36 11.57 -18.81
N ILE A 349 8.22 11.41 -19.48
CA ILE A 349 8.11 11.56 -20.94
C ILE A 349 8.59 12.95 -21.34
N ASN A 350 8.15 13.99 -20.62
CA ASN A 350 8.60 15.36 -20.86
C ASN A 350 10.12 15.50 -20.61
N GLU A 351 10.64 14.94 -19.50
CA GLU A 351 12.08 14.94 -19.20
C GLU A 351 12.90 14.22 -20.31
N GLU A 352 12.39 13.13 -20.88
CA GLU A 352 13.06 12.38 -21.96
C GLU A 352 12.98 13.11 -23.31
N GLU A 353 11.84 13.72 -23.63
CA GLU A 353 11.68 14.56 -24.83
C GLU A 353 12.59 15.80 -24.76
N GLU A 354 12.69 16.45 -23.59
CA GLU A 354 13.63 17.55 -23.36
C GLU A 354 15.09 17.11 -23.55
N GLU A 355 15.47 15.95 -23.01
CA GLU A 355 16.84 15.44 -23.15
C GLU A 355 17.15 14.98 -24.59
N LYS A 356 16.16 14.40 -25.30
CA LYS A 356 16.27 14.10 -26.74
C LYS A 356 16.41 15.38 -27.56
N ALA A 357 15.56 16.38 -27.33
CA ALA A 357 15.63 17.68 -27.99
C ALA A 357 16.96 18.37 -27.74
N LYS A 358 17.48 18.30 -26.50
CA LYS A 358 18.80 18.82 -26.14
C LYS A 358 19.93 18.08 -26.85
N LYS A 359 19.88 16.75 -26.95
CA LYS A 359 20.88 15.98 -27.72
C LYS A 359 20.80 16.22 -29.22
N ILE A 360 19.60 16.42 -29.75
CA ILE A 360 19.40 16.82 -31.15
C ILE A 360 20.01 18.21 -31.36
N LEU A 361 19.71 19.19 -30.50
CA LEU A 361 20.34 20.50 -30.55
C LEU A 361 21.87 20.42 -30.42
N GLU A 362 22.41 19.57 -29.54
CA GLU A 362 23.86 19.39 -29.37
C GLU A 362 24.53 18.65 -30.56
N ASN A 363 23.78 17.86 -31.34
CA ASN A 363 24.30 17.03 -32.47
C ASN A 363 23.94 17.57 -33.86
N GLU A 364 22.90 18.37 -34.01
CA GLU A 364 22.52 18.95 -35.30
C GLU A 364 23.48 20.09 -35.64
N GLU A 365 24.20 19.93 -36.75
CA GLU A 365 24.82 21.04 -37.47
C GLU A 365 23.71 21.92 -38.03
N SER A 366 23.14 22.75 -37.17
CA SER A 366 22.25 23.83 -37.56
C SER A 366 23.01 24.77 -38.51
N ASP A 367 22.49 24.96 -39.73
CA ASP A 367 22.97 25.95 -40.70
C ASP A 367 22.87 27.40 -40.17
N VAL A 368 22.17 27.60 -39.05
CA VAL A 368 22.09 28.88 -38.38
C VAL A 368 23.38 29.13 -37.63
N GLN A 369 24.18 30.06 -38.15
CA GLN A 369 25.38 30.53 -37.49
C GLN A 369 25.06 31.65 -36.50
N VAL A 370 25.62 31.57 -35.30
CA VAL A 370 25.47 32.58 -34.25
C VAL A 370 26.84 33.06 -33.79
N GLU A 371 27.01 34.37 -33.68
CA GLU A 371 28.22 34.98 -33.14
C GLU A 371 28.19 34.95 -31.60
N CYS A 372 29.23 34.39 -30.99
CA CYS A 372 29.41 34.42 -29.55
C CYS A 372 29.86 35.82 -29.10
N LEU A 373 29.02 36.54 -28.35
CA LEU A 373 29.34 37.88 -27.85
C LEU A 373 30.56 37.93 -26.90
N GLU A 374 30.93 36.81 -26.25
CA GLU A 374 32.09 36.78 -25.35
C GLU A 374 33.44 36.66 -26.07
N CYS A 375 33.51 35.99 -27.22
CA CYS A 375 34.78 35.76 -27.94
C CYS A 375 34.78 36.13 -29.42
N GLY A 376 33.65 36.60 -29.95
CA GLY A 376 33.46 36.99 -31.35
C GLY A 376 33.46 35.83 -32.35
N GLN A 377 33.50 34.57 -31.89
CA GLN A 377 33.50 33.42 -32.81
C GLN A 377 32.10 33.16 -33.36
N ILE A 378 31.99 32.95 -34.67
CA ILE A 378 30.77 32.51 -35.35
C ILE A 378 30.71 30.99 -35.31
N ILE A 379 29.64 30.44 -34.74
CA ILE A 379 29.53 29.02 -34.42
C ILE A 379 28.14 28.53 -34.84
N PRO A 380 28.03 27.32 -35.41
CA PRO A 380 26.73 26.69 -35.65
C PRO A 380 25.90 26.66 -34.36
N PHE A 381 24.62 27.03 -34.44
CA PHE A 381 23.73 27.14 -33.28
C PHE A 381 23.69 25.85 -32.45
N GLY A 382 23.76 24.69 -33.11
CA GLY A 382 23.79 23.41 -32.40
C GLY A 382 25.05 23.18 -31.55
N ARG A 383 26.17 23.83 -31.90
CA ARG A 383 27.40 23.81 -31.10
C ARG A 383 27.51 24.97 -30.10
N PHE A 384 26.56 25.92 -30.14
CA PHE A 384 26.62 27.14 -29.33
C PHE A 384 26.53 26.86 -27.83
N LEU A 385 25.66 25.94 -27.38
CA LEU A 385 25.54 25.59 -25.96
C LEU A 385 26.80 24.91 -25.40
N LEU A 386 27.46 24.05 -26.19
CA LEU A 386 28.74 23.45 -25.84
C LEU A 386 29.85 24.50 -25.77
N HIS A 387 29.87 25.45 -26.71
CA HIS A 387 30.80 26.57 -26.70
C HIS A 387 30.60 27.51 -25.49
N MET A 388 29.36 27.82 -25.11
CA MET A 388 29.09 28.62 -23.90
C MET A 388 29.53 27.90 -22.62
N LYS A 389 29.45 26.57 -22.57
CA LYS A 389 29.99 25.78 -21.44
C LYS A 389 31.51 25.92 -21.33
N SER A 390 32.27 26.05 -22.42
CA SER A 390 33.73 26.25 -22.34
C SER A 390 34.11 27.62 -21.80
N HIS A 391 33.31 28.68 -22.05
CA HIS A 391 33.52 29.99 -21.41
C HIS A 391 33.27 29.97 -19.91
N ASN A 392 32.24 29.24 -19.46
CA ASN A 392 31.97 29.05 -18.03
C ASN A 392 33.04 28.20 -17.33
N ALA A 393 33.63 27.22 -18.01
CA ALA A 393 34.78 26.48 -17.50
C ALA A 393 36.03 27.37 -17.38
N LEU A 394 36.25 28.27 -18.35
CA LEU A 394 37.36 29.24 -18.34
C LEU A 394 37.19 30.34 -17.27
N LYS A 395 35.96 30.68 -16.87
CA LYS A 395 35.71 31.58 -15.73
C LYS A 395 36.03 30.96 -14.37
N MET A 396 36.00 29.63 -14.24
CA MET A 396 36.35 28.95 -12.97
C MET A 396 37.87 28.77 -12.78
N ASP A 397 38.69 28.92 -13.81
CA ASP A 397 40.16 28.83 -13.69
C ASP A 397 40.83 30.09 -13.11
N TYR A 398 40.06 31.17 -12.85
CA TYR A 398 40.56 32.38 -12.16
C TYR A 398 40.30 32.41 -10.64
N MET A 399 39.80 31.32 -10.06
CA MET A 399 39.81 31.12 -8.60
C MET A 399 40.74 29.97 -8.22
N LYS A 400 42.05 30.13 -8.52
CA LYS A 400 43.08 29.50 -7.68
C LYS A 400 43.25 30.34 -6.41
N PRO A 401 43.26 29.72 -5.22
CA PRO A 401 43.51 30.43 -3.98
C PRO A 401 44.94 30.97 -4.01
N PHE A 402 45.11 32.28 -3.85
CA PHE A 402 46.37 32.81 -3.36
C PHE A 402 46.50 32.36 -1.91
N ASN A 403 47.43 31.44 -1.68
CA ASN A 403 48.02 31.25 -0.36
C ASN A 403 48.77 32.52 0.03
N LEU A 404 48.30 33.16 1.11
CA LEU A 404 49.12 33.57 2.25
C LEU A 404 48.22 33.66 3.49
#